data_AF-A0AAV8VX62-F1
#
_entry.id   AF-A0AAV8VX62-F1
#
_cell.length_a   1.000
_cell.length_b   1.000
_cell.length_c   1.000
_cell.angle_alpha   90.00
_cell.angle_beta   90.00
_cell.angle_gamma   90.00
#
_symmetry.space_group_name_H-M   'P 1'
#
loop_
_entity.id
_entity.type
_entity.pdbx_description
1 polymer ?
#
loop_
_entity_poly.entity_id
_entity_poly.type
_entity_poly.pdbx_seq_one_letter_code
_entity_poly.pdbx_strand_id
1 'polypeptide(L)'
;MVFHTDIFATFPMTRRIGHPYQNRTPPKRKKPRTSFTRLQIAELEKRFHKQKYLASAERAALAKTLKMTDAQVKTWFQNRRTKWSYFYVNSLDKKISHQNKINLGFGLLLTVFDNLDLLGKESFLQFLLENS
;
A
#
# COMPACT_ATOMS: atom_id res chain seq x y z
N MET A 1 -32.08 -23.54 -16.32
CA MET A 1 -31.61 -22.53 -15.35
C MET A 1 -30.84 -23.24 -14.25
N VAL A 2 -29.52 -23.21 -14.30
CA VAL A 2 -28.65 -23.62 -13.18
C VAL A 2 -27.64 -22.49 -13.01
N PHE A 3 -27.82 -21.69 -11.95
CA PHE A 3 -26.87 -20.66 -11.57
C PHE A 3 -25.72 -21.35 -10.84
N HIS A 4 -24.58 -21.52 -11.52
CA HIS A 4 -23.34 -21.80 -10.82
C HIS A 4 -22.88 -20.50 -10.16
N THR A 5 -23.00 -20.43 -8.85
CA THR A 5 -22.42 -19.37 -8.05
C THR A 5 -20.96 -19.70 -7.80
N ASP A 6 -20.10 -19.34 -8.75
CA ASP A 6 -18.65 -19.32 -8.53
C ASP A 6 -18.28 -18.12 -7.63
N ILE A 7 -18.54 -18.29 -6.34
CA ILE A 7 -17.90 -17.53 -5.28
C ILE A 7 -16.47 -18.05 -5.22
N PHE A 8 -15.52 -17.28 -5.78
CA PHE A 8 -14.07 -17.24 -5.51
C PHE A 8 -13.33 -16.74 -6.77
N ALA A 9 -13.74 -15.59 -7.32
CA ALA A 9 -12.83 -14.81 -8.13
C ALA A 9 -11.79 -14.18 -7.20
N THR A 10 -10.74 -14.93 -6.89
CA THR A 10 -9.47 -14.38 -6.38
C THR A 10 -8.95 -13.48 -7.48
N PHE A 11 -9.34 -12.21 -7.50
CA PHE A 11 -8.81 -11.24 -8.44
C PHE A 11 -7.32 -11.10 -8.14
N PRO A 12 -6.39 -11.61 -8.97
CA PRO A 12 -4.99 -11.32 -8.78
C PRO A 12 -4.86 -9.81 -8.98
N MET A 13 -4.38 -9.11 -7.94
CA MET A 13 -4.09 -7.70 -8.00
C MET A 13 -2.85 -7.51 -8.88
N THR A 14 -3.04 -7.70 -10.18
CA THR A 14 -2.03 -7.45 -11.20
C THR A 14 -1.64 -5.99 -11.07
N ARG A 15 -0.40 -5.74 -10.64
CA ARG A 15 0.20 -4.41 -10.81
C ARG A 15 -0.03 -4.07 -12.27
N ARG A 16 -0.85 -3.06 -12.55
CA ARG A 16 -1.02 -2.52 -13.90
C ARG A 16 0.33 -1.91 -14.29
N ILE A 17 1.23 -2.76 -14.79
CA ILE A 17 2.55 -2.36 -15.27
C ILE A 17 2.28 -1.48 -16.47
N GLY A 18 2.34 -0.17 -16.25
CA GLY A 18 2.19 0.79 -17.33
C GLY A 18 3.36 0.70 -18.30
N HIS A 19 3.20 1.36 -19.45
CA HIS A 19 4.24 1.49 -20.46
C HIS A 19 5.55 2.07 -19.87
N PRO A 20 6.71 1.48 -20.23
CA PRO A 20 8.02 1.86 -19.73
C PRO A 20 8.33 3.30 -20.09
N TYR A 21 9.08 3.98 -19.23
CA TYR A 21 9.41 5.40 -19.40
C TYR A 21 10.14 5.70 -20.71
N GLN A 22 10.94 4.75 -21.22
CA GLN A 22 11.71 4.89 -22.46
C GLN A 22 10.86 5.02 -23.72
N ASN A 23 9.61 4.54 -23.71
CA ASN A 23 8.69 4.62 -24.85
C ASN A 23 7.85 5.90 -24.85
N ARG A 24 8.10 6.82 -23.91
CA ARG A 24 7.35 8.07 -23.82
C ARG A 24 8.10 9.15 -24.59
N THR A 25 7.40 9.81 -25.50
CA THR A 25 7.92 11.02 -26.14
C THR A 25 8.34 12.02 -25.05
N PRO A 26 9.60 12.50 -25.05
CA PRO A 26 10.07 13.45 -24.06
C PRO A 26 9.17 14.69 -24.01
N PRO A 27 8.82 15.22 -22.83
CA PRO A 27 7.98 16.41 -22.75
C PRO A 27 8.64 17.60 -23.47
N LYS A 28 7.98 18.13 -24.51
CA LYS A 28 8.50 19.25 -25.34
C LYS A 28 8.91 20.48 -24.54
N ARG A 29 8.28 20.75 -23.38
CA ARG A 29 8.65 21.81 -22.43
C ARG A 29 8.30 21.43 -20.99
N LYS A 30 9.27 21.52 -20.08
CA LYS A 30 9.04 21.35 -18.63
C LYS A 30 8.53 22.69 -18.08
N LYS A 31 7.36 22.69 -17.43
CA LYS A 31 6.91 23.87 -16.69
C LYS A 31 7.89 24.11 -15.51
N PRO A 32 8.22 25.37 -15.18
CA PRO A 32 9.00 25.69 -13.99
C PRO A 32 8.42 25.02 -12.75
N ARG A 33 9.30 24.48 -11.90
CA ARG A 33 8.87 23.92 -10.62
C ARG A 33 8.41 25.06 -9.72
N THR A 34 7.16 24.99 -9.27
CA THR A 34 6.61 25.93 -8.30
C THR A 34 6.53 25.23 -6.94
N SER A 35 7.04 25.87 -5.89
CA SER A 35 6.88 25.40 -4.51
C SER A 35 5.60 26.01 -3.92
N PHE A 36 4.81 25.20 -3.23
CA PHE A 36 3.64 25.69 -2.50
C PHE A 36 4.08 26.27 -1.16
N THR A 37 3.39 27.32 -0.72
CA THR A 37 3.62 27.90 0.61
C THR A 37 3.20 26.93 1.71
N ARG A 38 3.73 27.13 2.93
CA ARG A 38 3.37 26.31 4.10
C ARG A 38 1.86 26.32 4.35
N LEU A 39 1.22 27.48 4.25
CA LEU A 39 -0.23 27.65 4.46
C LEU A 39 -1.04 26.88 3.41
N GLN A 40 -0.64 26.92 2.15
CA GLN A 40 -1.29 26.14 1.08
C GLN A 40 -1.18 24.64 1.36
N ILE A 41 0.00 24.16 1.77
CA ILE A 41 0.21 22.75 2.12
C ILE A 41 -0.67 22.35 3.30
N ALA A 42 -0.72 23.17 4.36
CA ALA A 42 -1.49 22.88 5.56
C ALA A 42 -3.00 22.72 5.26
N GLU A 43 -3.58 23.62 4.47
CA GLU A 43 -4.99 23.53 4.10
C GLU A 43 -5.28 22.36 3.13
N LEU A 44 -4.35 22.06 2.21
CA LEU A 44 -4.44 20.86 1.37
C LEU A 44 -4.42 19.57 2.20
N GLU A 45 -3.53 19.49 3.20
CA GLU A 45 -3.43 18.35 4.11
C GLU A 45 -4.67 18.21 5.00
N LYS A 46 -5.18 19.32 5.54
CA LYS A 46 -6.42 19.36 6.32
C LYS A 46 -7.60 18.87 5.51
N ARG A 47 -7.77 19.33 4.26
CA ARG A 47 -8.84 18.82 3.38
C ARG A 47 -8.63 17.36 3.03
N PHE A 48 -7.39 16.93 2.75
CA PHE A 48 -7.06 15.55 2.47
C PHE A 48 -7.34 14.62 3.65
N HIS A 49 -7.14 15.08 4.89
CA HIS A 49 -7.47 14.30 6.08
C HIS A 49 -8.96 13.93 6.09
N LYS A 50 -9.83 14.91 5.81
CA LYS A 50 -11.28 14.74 5.72
C LYS A 50 -11.73 13.91 4.51
N GLN A 51 -11.09 14.10 3.36
CA GLN A 51 -11.55 13.52 2.09
C GLN A 51 -10.38 13.22 1.14
N LYS A 52 -10.18 11.95 0.79
CA LYS A 52 -9.04 11.51 -0.05
C LYS A 52 -9.25 11.78 -1.56
N TYR A 53 -10.49 12.01 -1.97
CA TYR A 53 -10.89 12.22 -3.36
C TYR A 53 -11.86 13.38 -3.45
N LEU A 54 -11.49 14.44 -4.18
CA LEU A 54 -12.36 15.60 -4.40
C LEU A 54 -13.11 15.50 -5.72
N ALA A 55 -14.41 15.86 -5.69
CA ALA A 55 -15.20 16.08 -6.89
C ALA A 55 -14.71 17.32 -7.65
N SER A 56 -15.11 17.47 -8.92
CA SER A 56 -14.64 18.56 -9.78
C SER A 56 -14.97 19.95 -9.19
N ALA A 57 -16.22 20.14 -8.73
CA ALA A 57 -16.66 21.41 -8.15
C ALA A 57 -15.91 21.77 -6.85
N GLU A 58 -15.70 20.80 -5.97
CA GLU A 58 -14.97 21.00 -4.71
C GLU A 58 -13.50 21.36 -4.96
N ARG A 59 -12.88 20.73 -5.96
CA ARG A 59 -11.51 21.03 -6.36
C ARG A 59 -11.38 22.47 -6.85
N ALA A 60 -12.32 22.90 -7.69
CA ALA A 60 -12.36 24.28 -8.19
C ALA A 60 -12.55 25.30 -7.05
N ALA A 61 -13.39 25.00 -6.06
CA ALA A 61 -13.58 25.86 -4.89
C ALA A 61 -12.31 25.97 -4.03
N LEU A 62 -11.63 24.85 -3.80
CA LEU A 62 -10.37 24.81 -3.06
C LEU A 62 -9.25 25.56 -3.80
N ALA A 63 -9.18 25.41 -5.12
CA ALA A 63 -8.23 26.10 -5.97
C ALA A 63 -8.38 27.63 -5.86
N LYS A 64 -9.61 28.14 -5.92
CA LYS A 64 -9.91 29.58 -5.73
C LYS A 64 -9.46 30.07 -4.35
N THR A 65 -9.78 29.32 -3.29
CA THR A 65 -9.44 29.68 -1.91
C THR A 65 -7.91 29.78 -1.69
N LEU A 66 -7.15 28.84 -2.27
CA LEU A 66 -5.70 28.77 -2.10
C LEU A 66 -4.91 29.56 -3.13
N LYS A 67 -5.58 30.29 -4.04
CA LYS A 67 -4.98 30.97 -5.20
C LYS A 67 -4.10 30.02 -6.03
N MET A 68 -4.62 28.83 -6.29
CA MET A 68 -3.99 27.79 -7.09
C MET A 68 -4.85 27.45 -8.31
N THR A 69 -4.27 26.78 -9.30
CA THR A 69 -5.03 26.25 -10.44
C THR A 69 -5.68 24.90 -10.08
N ASP A 70 -6.81 24.57 -10.73
CA ASP A 70 -7.47 23.26 -10.56
C ASP A 70 -6.50 22.10 -10.84
N ALA A 71 -5.66 22.25 -11.86
CA ALA A 71 -4.65 21.27 -12.24
C ALA A 71 -3.58 21.06 -11.15
N GLN A 72 -3.16 22.10 -10.44
CA GLN A 72 -2.22 21.98 -9.33
C GLN A 72 -2.86 21.23 -8.14
N VAL A 73 -4.10 21.56 -7.79
CA VAL A 73 -4.83 20.84 -6.73
C VAL A 73 -5.03 19.38 -7.12
N LYS A 74 -5.42 19.09 -8.37
CA LYS A 74 -5.55 17.73 -8.92
C LYS A 74 -4.24 16.95 -8.78
N THR A 75 -3.13 17.55 -9.22
CA THR A 75 -1.80 16.92 -9.18
C THR A 75 -1.35 16.69 -7.75
N TRP A 76 -1.59 17.64 -6.84
CA TRP A 76 -1.25 17.48 -5.43
C TRP A 76 -2.03 16.33 -4.80
N PHE A 77 -3.34 16.25 -5.00
CA PHE A 77 -4.17 15.15 -4.46
C PHE A 77 -3.75 13.80 -5.05
N GLN A 78 -3.39 13.75 -6.34
CA GLN A 78 -2.88 12.53 -6.95
C GLN A 78 -1.57 12.09 -6.30
N ASN A 79 -0.59 12.99 -6.17
CA ASN A 79 0.69 12.71 -5.54
C ASN A 79 0.52 12.31 -4.06
N ARG A 80 -0.39 12.98 -3.35
CA ARG A 80 -0.66 12.69 -1.94
C ARG A 80 -1.25 11.29 -1.76
N ARG A 81 -2.16 10.84 -2.63
CA ARG A 81 -2.68 9.47 -2.63
C ARG A 81 -1.60 8.44 -2.94
N THR A 82 -0.73 8.70 -3.92
CA THR A 82 0.41 7.81 -4.20
C THR A 82 1.30 7.65 -2.97
N LYS A 83 1.65 8.77 -2.30
CA LYS A 83 2.44 8.75 -1.06
C LYS A 83 1.72 7.99 0.06
N TRP A 84 0.42 8.24 0.25
CA TRP A 84 -0.40 7.54 1.26
C TRP A 84 -0.48 6.04 1.00
N SER A 85 -0.76 5.63 -0.24
CA SER A 85 -0.79 4.23 -0.66
C SER A 85 0.57 3.57 -0.49
N TYR A 86 1.66 4.25 -0.84
CA TYR A 86 3.01 3.73 -0.64
C TYR A 86 3.27 3.46 0.85
N PHE A 87 2.98 4.41 1.75
CA PHE A 87 3.18 4.15 3.18
C PHE A 87 2.32 3.03 3.72
N TYR A 88 1.06 2.94 3.29
CA TYR A 88 0.20 1.82 3.68
C TYR A 88 0.77 0.48 3.19
N VAL A 89 1.10 0.37 1.90
CA VAL A 89 1.68 -0.84 1.31
C VAL A 89 3.01 -1.21 1.95
N ASN A 90 3.93 -0.27 2.18
CA ASN A 90 5.20 -0.59 2.86
C ASN A 90 4.99 -0.96 4.34
N SER A 91 3.98 -0.37 5.00
CA SER A 91 3.62 -0.77 6.36
C SER A 91 3.02 -2.18 6.40
N LEU A 92 2.31 -2.60 5.34
CA LEU A 92 1.84 -3.96 5.16
C LEU A 92 2.99 -4.91 4.79
N ASP A 93 3.87 -4.54 3.87
CA ASP A 93 5.04 -5.35 3.47
C ASP A 93 5.94 -5.65 4.67
N LYS A 94 6.13 -4.69 5.58
CA LYS A 94 6.85 -4.92 6.85
C LYS A 94 6.12 -5.91 7.77
N LYS A 95 4.79 -5.81 7.88
CA LYS A 95 3.98 -6.75 8.68
C LYS A 95 3.93 -8.15 8.06
N ILE A 96 3.80 -8.25 6.74
CA ILE A 96 3.83 -9.50 5.97
C ILE A 96 5.21 -10.14 6.06
N SER A 97 6.29 -9.36 5.97
CA SER A 97 7.66 -9.87 6.14
C SER A 97 7.91 -10.39 7.56
N HIS A 98 7.43 -9.68 8.59
CA HIS A 98 7.51 -10.14 9.97
C HIS A 98 6.68 -11.41 10.20
N GLN A 99 5.43 -11.44 9.73
CA GLN A 99 4.55 -12.61 9.84
C GLN A 99 5.10 -13.81 9.07
N ASN A 100 5.65 -13.60 7.86
CA ASN A 100 6.28 -14.66 7.09
C ASN A 100 7.52 -15.23 7.78
N LYS A 101 8.32 -14.42 8.50
CA LYS A 101 9.42 -14.94 9.33
C LYS A 101 8.92 -15.82 10.48
N ILE A 102 7.85 -15.43 11.16
CA ILE A 102 7.22 -16.22 12.23
C ILE A 102 6.61 -17.52 11.67
N ASN A 103 5.88 -17.42 10.55
CA ASN A 103 5.27 -18.56 9.88
C ASN A 103 6.32 -19.53 9.30
N LEU A 104 7.46 -19.03 8.81
CA LEU A 104 8.59 -19.86 8.37
C LEU A 104 9.23 -20.59 9.56
N GLY A 105 9.44 -19.91 10.70
CA GLY A 105 9.98 -20.54 11.91
C GLY A 105 9.03 -21.60 12.51
N PHE A 106 7.74 -21.30 12.61
CA PHE A 106 6.72 -22.22 13.11
C PHE A 106 6.46 -23.37 12.13
N GLY A 107 6.47 -23.10 10.83
CA GLY A 107 6.39 -24.11 9.78
C GLY A 107 7.59 -25.06 9.81
N LEU A 108 8.81 -24.55 9.99
CA LEU A 108 9.99 -25.39 10.15
C LEU A 108 9.89 -26.27 11.41
N LEU A 109 9.42 -25.71 12.53
CA LEU A 109 9.22 -26.42 13.79
C LEU A 109 8.21 -27.58 13.65
N LEU A 110 7.07 -27.35 12.99
CA LEU A 110 6.07 -28.38 12.72
C LEU A 110 6.62 -29.48 11.81
N THR A 111 7.33 -29.09 10.75
CA THR A 111 7.96 -30.08 9.87
C THR A 111 9.02 -30.91 10.59
N VAL A 112 9.79 -30.33 11.50
CA VAL A 112 10.76 -31.08 12.32
C VAL A 112 10.04 -32.00 13.31
N PHE A 113 8.93 -31.53 13.92
CA PHE A 113 8.11 -32.32 14.84
C PHE A 113 7.44 -33.54 14.20
N ASP A 114 6.95 -33.38 12.96
CA ASP A 114 6.30 -34.47 12.22
C ASP A 114 7.29 -35.57 11.80
N ASN A 115 8.59 -35.26 11.68
CA ASN A 115 9.64 -36.22 11.34
C ASN A 115 10.28 -36.92 12.57
N LEU A 116 9.82 -36.62 13.79
CA LEU A 116 10.33 -37.22 15.02
C LEU A 116 9.48 -38.42 15.44
N ASP A 117 10.12 -39.49 15.89
CA ASP A 117 9.43 -40.62 16.52
C ASP A 117 8.83 -40.22 17.87
N LEU A 118 7.93 -41.05 18.43
CA LEU A 118 7.20 -40.78 19.67
C LEU A 118 8.09 -40.35 20.85
N LEU A 119 9.27 -40.97 21.05
CA LEU A 119 10.26 -40.57 22.07
C LEU A 119 10.94 -39.21 21.76
N GLY A 120 11.10 -38.89 20.47
CA GLY A 120 11.65 -37.62 20.01
C GLY A 120 10.68 -36.45 20.18
N LYS A 121 9.37 -36.70 20.04
CA LYS A 121 8.31 -35.70 20.27
C LYS A 121 8.28 -35.23 21.72
N GLU A 122 8.37 -36.16 22.68
CA GLU A 122 8.41 -35.84 24.11
C GLU A 122 9.65 -35.02 24.49
N SER A 123 10.83 -35.42 24.01
CA SER A 123 12.08 -34.68 24.23
C SER A 123 12.06 -33.27 23.63
N PHE A 124 11.48 -33.12 22.43
CA PHE A 124 11.35 -31.83 21.75
C PHE A 124 10.37 -30.88 22.46
N LEU A 125 9.27 -31.42 22.99
CA LEU A 125 8.31 -30.66 23.80
C LEU A 125 8.93 -30.23 25.13
N GLN A 126 9.73 -31.10 25.77
CA GLN A 126 10.48 -30.77 26.98
C GLN A 126 11.52 -29.66 26.71
N PHE A 127 12.25 -29.74 25.60
CA PHE A 127 13.21 -28.72 25.19
C PHE A 127 12.57 -27.34 24.97
N LEU A 128 11.37 -27.31 24.39
CA LEU A 128 10.59 -26.07 24.23
C LEU A 128 10.08 -25.53 25.58
N LEU A 129 9.76 -26.40 26.53
CA LEU A 129 9.32 -26.00 27.88
C LEU A 129 10.48 -25.47 28.74
N GLU A 130 11.70 -25.98 28.50
CA GLU A 130 12.92 -25.60 29.23
C GLU A 130 13.58 -24.32 28.69
N ASN A 131 13.25 -23.92 27.45
CA ASN A 131 13.81 -22.74 26.77
C ASN A 131 12.75 -21.67 26.40
N SER A 132 11.56 -21.74 27.00
CA SER A 132 10.52 -20.68 26.93
C SER A 132 10.66 -19.68 28.07
#